data_AF-A0A9P1IN74-F1
#
_entry.id   AF-A0A9P1IN74-F1
#
_cell.length_a   1.000
_cell.length_b   1.000
_cell.length_c   1.000
_cell.angle_alpha   90.00
_cell.angle_beta   90.00
_cell.angle_gamma   90.00
#
_symmetry.space_group_name_H-M   'P 1'
#
loop_
_entity.id
_entity.type
_entity.pdbx_description
1 polymer ?
#
loop_
_entity_poly.entity_id
_entity_poly.type
_entity_poly.pdbx_seq_one_letter_code
_entity_poly.pdbx_strand_id
1 'polypeptide(L)'
;MKEEVIMRKLIADGEGVGEEKRIQQISTFLRDARKNPNGENKISEAVKILKILDGLEMSMLKQKQIAVMNANQCVDFEELAQSVDSEIEETHRKIEEAKQQLAEARVVKRNRQEYSKVVKEINEIPSRAEATKNLSEIRDELERRHEQQKVLESRLNDRRNQLQTLNIVLANMRRFCTEDIESNPAENSGSIENEDDEEEDEKIVVDEWRDDDVQSMETI
;
A
#
# COMPACT_ATOMS: atom_id res chain seq x y z
N MET A 1 26.76 -47.27 19.70
CA MET A 1 27.49 -48.52 20.05
C MET A 1 28.37 -49.10 18.93
N LYS A 2 27.86 -49.66 17.82
CA LYS A 2 28.76 -50.23 16.78
C LYS A 2 29.59 -49.16 16.04
N GLU A 3 28.98 -48.04 15.66
CA GLU A 3 29.69 -46.91 15.03
C GLU A 3 30.67 -46.23 15.97
N GLU A 4 30.37 -46.09 17.26
CA GLU A 4 31.31 -45.54 18.24
C GLU A 4 32.51 -46.47 18.47
N VAL A 5 32.30 -47.80 18.44
CA VAL A 5 33.39 -48.77 18.53
C VAL A 5 34.25 -48.72 17.26
N ILE A 6 33.64 -48.56 16.10
CA ILE A 6 34.34 -48.38 14.83
C ILE A 6 35.10 -47.05 14.82
N MET A 7 34.51 -45.93 15.26
CA MET A 7 35.20 -44.65 15.37
C MET A 7 36.35 -44.69 16.38
N ARG A 8 36.15 -45.28 17.57
CA ARG A 8 37.24 -45.44 18.54
C ARG A 8 38.35 -46.33 18.00
N LYS A 9 38.01 -47.37 17.24
CA LYS A 9 38.99 -48.23 16.58
C LYS A 9 39.70 -47.51 15.44
N LEU A 10 39.01 -46.69 14.64
CA LEU A 10 39.61 -45.88 13.59
C LEU A 10 40.54 -44.79 14.15
N ILE A 11 40.17 -44.18 15.28
CA ILE A 11 40.97 -43.19 16.00
C ILE A 11 42.18 -43.87 16.65
N ALA A 12 42.02 -45.07 17.20
CA ALA A 12 43.12 -45.85 17.78
C ALA A 12 44.06 -46.46 16.72
N ASP A 13 43.52 -46.95 15.60
CA ASP A 13 44.28 -47.48 14.45
C ASP A 13 44.71 -46.36 13.48
N GLY A 14 44.39 -45.10 13.77
CA GLY A 14 44.78 -43.93 12.99
C GLY A 14 46.29 -43.80 12.95
N GLU A 15 46.88 -44.24 11.83
CA GLU A 15 48.27 -44.17 11.35
C GLU A 15 49.42 -44.59 12.30
N GLY A 16 49.32 -44.44 13.62
CA GLY A 16 50.43 -44.62 14.57
C GLY A 16 50.60 -46.02 15.16
N VAL A 17 49.52 -46.78 15.43
CA VAL A 17 49.63 -48.05 16.18
C VAL A 17 50.30 -49.18 15.36
N GLY A 18 50.17 -49.15 14.04
CA GLY A 18 50.86 -50.09 13.15
C GLY A 18 52.34 -49.78 12.98
N GLU A 19 52.71 -48.51 12.99
CA GLU A 19 54.10 -48.04 12.87
C GLU A 19 54.87 -48.24 14.17
N GLU A 20 54.26 -47.92 15.32
CA GLU A 20 54.82 -48.17 16.65
C GLU A 20 55.23 -49.64 16.82
N LYS A 21 54.39 -50.58 16.39
CA LYS A 21 54.70 -52.02 16.41
C LYS A 21 55.86 -52.39 15.49
N ARG A 22 55.94 -51.78 14.29
CA ARG A 22 57.05 -51.98 13.34
C ARG A 22 58.37 -51.44 13.89
N ILE A 23 58.35 -50.27 14.54
CA ILE A 23 59.52 -49.67 15.20
C ILE A 23 59.96 -50.53 16.40
N GLN A 24 59.02 -51.04 17.19
CA GLN A 24 59.32 -51.96 18.30
C GLN A 24 60.00 -53.24 17.80
N GLN A 25 59.54 -53.83 16.69
CA GLN A 25 60.16 -55.01 16.07
C GLN A 25 61.61 -54.76 15.62
N ILE A 26 61.89 -53.60 15.03
CA ILE A 26 63.26 -53.20 14.67
C ILE A 26 64.12 -53.02 15.93
N SER A 27 63.59 -52.36 16.96
CA SER A 27 64.28 -52.12 18.22
C SER A 27 64.65 -53.43 18.94
N THR A 28 63.75 -54.41 18.96
CA THR A 28 64.02 -55.74 19.54
C THR A 28 65.12 -56.47 18.79
N PHE A 29 65.11 -56.44 17.46
CA PHE A 29 66.16 -57.08 16.68
C PHE A 29 67.52 -56.43 16.86
N LEU A 30 67.61 -55.10 16.86
CA LEU A 30 68.88 -54.40 17.11
C LEU A 30 69.45 -54.75 18.49
N ARG A 31 68.58 -54.94 19.49
CA ARG A 31 68.95 -55.37 20.84
C ARG A 31 69.46 -56.82 20.86
N ASP A 32 68.81 -57.72 20.13
CA ASP A 32 69.19 -59.13 20.06
C ASP A 32 70.45 -59.36 19.23
N ALA A 33 70.61 -58.63 18.12
CA ALA A 33 71.81 -58.61 17.30
C ALA A 33 73.05 -58.14 18.07
N ARG A 34 72.86 -57.21 19.02
CA ARG A 34 73.92 -56.70 19.91
C ARG A 34 74.31 -57.72 21.00
N LYS A 35 73.35 -58.50 21.51
CA LYS A 35 73.59 -59.48 22.59
C LYS A 35 74.21 -60.79 22.08
N ASN A 36 73.89 -61.23 20.86
CA ASN A 36 74.37 -62.49 20.29
C ASN A 36 75.17 -62.28 18.98
N PRO A 37 76.49 -62.06 19.06
CA PRO A 37 77.34 -61.76 17.89
C PRO A 37 77.55 -62.94 16.92
N ASN A 38 77.36 -64.22 17.31
CA ASN A 38 77.68 -65.40 16.48
C ASN A 38 76.47 -66.26 16.02
N GLY A 39 75.24 -65.73 16.00
CA GLY A 39 74.06 -66.50 15.57
C GLY A 39 73.99 -66.78 14.05
N GLU A 40 73.62 -68.00 13.66
CA GLU A 40 73.60 -68.50 12.27
C GLU A 40 72.42 -67.99 11.40
N ASN A 41 71.37 -67.40 11.99
CA ASN A 41 70.14 -66.98 11.27
C ASN A 41 70.07 -65.48 10.87
N LYS A 42 71.19 -64.75 10.92
CA LYS A 42 71.21 -63.28 10.80
C LYS A 42 70.74 -62.73 9.44
N ILE A 43 71.03 -63.41 8.34
CA ILE A 43 70.79 -62.85 6.99
C ILE A 43 69.29 -62.78 6.69
N SER A 44 68.52 -63.84 7.01
CA SER A 44 67.08 -63.87 6.76
C SER A 44 66.31 -62.87 7.63
N GLU A 45 66.70 -62.72 8.89
CA GLU A 45 66.10 -61.73 9.80
C GLU A 45 66.48 -60.29 9.43
N ALA A 46 67.72 -60.04 9.03
CA ALA A 46 68.15 -58.74 8.52
C ALA A 46 67.35 -58.31 7.27
N VAL A 47 67.10 -59.23 6.33
CA VAL A 47 66.28 -58.95 5.13
C VAL A 47 64.84 -58.62 5.50
N LYS A 48 64.25 -59.30 6.50
CA LYS A 48 62.89 -58.97 6.99
C LYS A 48 62.82 -57.56 7.56
N ILE A 49 63.88 -57.14 8.24
CA ILE A 49 63.93 -55.83 8.91
C ILE A 49 64.21 -54.71 7.95
N LEU A 50 65.05 -54.93 6.94
CA LEU A 50 65.19 -53.99 5.83
C LEU A 50 63.83 -53.74 5.16
N LYS A 51 63.02 -54.78 4.92
CA LYS A 51 61.66 -54.60 4.39
C LYS A 51 60.74 -53.80 5.32
N ILE A 52 60.85 -53.99 6.63
CA ILE A 52 60.06 -53.21 7.61
C ILE A 52 60.53 -51.75 7.61
N LEU A 53 61.84 -51.50 7.50
CA LEU A 53 62.42 -50.16 7.41
C LEU A 53 62.00 -49.44 6.13
N ASP A 54 62.08 -50.09 4.96
CA ASP A 54 61.61 -49.53 3.68
C ASP A 54 60.11 -49.17 3.77
N GLY A 55 59.32 -50.03 4.41
CA GLY A 55 57.89 -49.80 4.64
C GLY A 55 57.59 -48.67 5.64
N LEU A 56 58.51 -48.36 6.56
CA LEU A 56 58.41 -47.21 7.46
C LEU A 56 58.82 -45.92 6.76
N GLU A 57 59.90 -45.93 5.95
CA GLU A 57 60.31 -44.77 5.15
C GLU A 57 59.21 -44.34 4.19
N MET A 58 58.58 -45.30 3.50
CA MET A 58 57.47 -45.01 2.60
C MET A 58 56.27 -44.39 3.34
N SER A 59 55.98 -44.90 4.54
CA SER A 59 54.88 -44.39 5.37
C SER A 59 55.17 -42.97 5.87
N MET A 60 56.40 -42.69 6.28
CA MET A 60 56.84 -41.34 6.68
C MET A 60 56.73 -40.35 5.51
N LEU A 61 57.13 -40.75 4.30
CA LEU A 61 57.00 -39.92 3.10
C LEU A 61 55.53 -39.64 2.78
N LYS A 62 54.66 -40.65 2.87
CA LYS A 62 53.21 -40.48 2.73
C LYS A 62 52.68 -39.49 3.76
N GLN A 63 53.08 -39.60 5.03
CA GLN A 63 52.61 -38.69 6.08
C GLN A 63 53.03 -37.26 5.85
N LYS A 64 54.27 -37.05 5.39
CA LYS A 64 54.75 -35.73 5.00
C LYS A 64 53.89 -35.14 3.87
N GLN A 65 53.55 -35.94 2.86
CA GLN A 65 52.72 -35.49 1.75
C GLN A 65 51.28 -35.15 2.20
N ILE A 66 50.69 -35.96 3.09
CA ILE A 66 49.38 -35.69 3.68
C ILE A 66 49.42 -34.41 4.51
N ALA A 67 50.46 -34.19 5.31
CA ALA A 67 50.59 -32.97 6.10
C ALA A 67 50.64 -31.71 5.22
N VAL A 68 51.38 -31.75 4.10
CA VAL A 68 51.42 -30.66 3.12
C VAL A 68 50.06 -30.47 2.45
N MET A 69 49.40 -31.55 2.04
CA MET A 69 48.07 -31.49 1.44
C MET A 69 47.05 -30.89 2.41
N ASN A 70 47.05 -31.31 3.67
CA ASN A 70 46.14 -30.80 4.69
C ASN A 70 46.39 -29.30 4.96
N ALA A 71 47.65 -28.87 4.98
CA ALA A 71 47.98 -27.45 5.13
C ALA A 71 47.42 -26.61 3.97
N ASN A 72 47.55 -27.11 2.73
CA ASN A 72 46.97 -26.43 1.57
C ASN A 72 45.43 -26.42 1.63
N GLN A 73 44.81 -27.55 2.00
CA GLN A 73 43.35 -27.63 2.14
C GLN A 73 42.82 -26.68 3.21
N CYS A 74 43.56 -26.45 4.31
CA CYS A 74 43.18 -25.45 5.30
C CYS A 74 43.12 -24.05 4.69
N VAL A 75 44.12 -23.67 3.88
CA VAL A 75 44.13 -22.39 3.18
C VAL A 75 42.97 -22.29 2.19
N ASP A 76 42.73 -23.33 1.39
CA ASP A 76 41.61 -23.36 0.43
C ASP A 76 40.25 -23.20 1.14
N PHE A 77 40.08 -23.82 2.31
CA PHE A 77 38.85 -23.67 3.11
C PHE A 77 38.72 -22.29 3.75
N GLU A 78 39.82 -21.66 4.16
CA GLU A 78 39.81 -20.27 4.65
C GLU A 78 39.41 -19.29 3.53
N GLU A 79 39.95 -19.48 2.33
CA GLU A 79 39.57 -18.68 1.15
C GLU A 79 38.10 -18.88 0.78
N LEU A 80 37.63 -20.14 0.79
CA LEU A 80 36.22 -20.45 0.53
C LEU A 80 35.30 -19.81 1.58
N ALA A 81 35.67 -19.86 2.86
CA ALA A 81 34.90 -19.24 3.94
C ALA A 81 34.78 -17.72 3.73
N GLN A 82 35.89 -17.04 3.39
CA GLN A 82 35.88 -15.61 3.09
C GLN A 82 35.01 -15.28 1.86
N SER A 83 35.06 -16.11 0.82
CA SER A 83 34.20 -15.96 -0.36
C SER A 83 32.72 -16.05 0.00
N VAL A 84 32.35 -17.04 0.82
CA VAL A 84 30.97 -17.21 1.30
C VAL A 84 30.52 -16.03 2.14
N ASP A 85 31.36 -15.52 3.04
CA ASP A 85 31.04 -14.35 3.85
C ASP A 85 30.81 -13.10 2.97
N SER A 86 31.66 -12.88 1.96
CA SER A 86 31.48 -11.79 1.00
C SER A 86 30.18 -11.92 0.19
N GLU A 87 29.82 -13.13 -0.25
CA GLU A 87 28.56 -13.38 -0.95
C GLU A 87 27.35 -13.12 -0.03
N ILE A 88 27.43 -13.51 1.24
CA ILE A 88 26.41 -13.22 2.24
C ILE A 88 26.22 -11.72 2.39
N GLU A 89 27.29 -10.94 2.53
CA GLU A 89 27.21 -9.48 2.60
C GLU A 89 26.58 -8.86 1.33
N GLU A 90 26.95 -9.36 0.15
CA GLU A 90 26.38 -8.89 -1.11
C GLU A 90 24.88 -9.20 -1.21
N THR A 91 24.45 -10.40 -0.82
CA THR A 91 23.04 -10.77 -0.81
C THR A 91 22.24 -9.94 0.20
N HIS A 92 22.80 -9.65 1.38
CA HIS A 92 22.18 -8.73 2.34
C HIS A 92 21.98 -7.34 1.76
N ARG A 93 22.99 -6.80 1.04
CA ARG A 93 22.88 -5.51 0.35
C ARG A 93 21.76 -5.51 -0.69
N LYS A 94 21.69 -6.55 -1.53
CA LYS A 94 20.64 -6.71 -2.54
C LYS A 94 19.25 -6.81 -1.92
N ILE A 95 19.12 -7.48 -0.77
CA ILE A 95 17.85 -7.55 -0.02
C ILE A 95 17.44 -6.14 0.44
N GLU A 96 18.36 -5.34 0.95
CA GLU A 96 18.05 -4.00 1.44
C GLU A 96 17.65 -3.05 0.30
N GLU A 97 18.36 -3.12 -0.84
CA GLU A 97 17.98 -2.42 -2.06
C GLU A 97 16.59 -2.83 -2.54
N ALA A 98 16.28 -4.14 -2.55
CA ALA A 98 14.97 -4.64 -2.95
C ALA A 98 13.85 -4.19 -1.99
N LYS A 99 14.11 -4.08 -0.69
CA LYS A 99 13.15 -3.52 0.28
C LYS A 99 12.86 -2.05 -0.01
N GLN A 100 13.90 -1.26 -0.31
CA GLN A 100 13.73 0.15 -0.64
C GLN A 100 12.91 0.32 -1.92
N GLN A 101 13.24 -0.42 -2.98
CA GLN A 101 12.46 -0.42 -4.22
C GLN A 101 11.01 -0.85 -3.99
N LEU A 102 10.76 -1.83 -3.13
CA LEU A 102 9.41 -2.26 -2.77
C LEU A 102 8.64 -1.15 -2.04
N ALA A 103 9.30 -0.41 -1.14
CA ALA A 103 8.69 0.71 -0.44
C ALA A 103 8.29 1.82 -1.42
N GLU A 104 9.17 2.18 -2.35
CA GLU A 104 8.90 3.16 -3.41
C GLU A 104 7.75 2.71 -4.31
N ALA A 105 7.77 1.45 -4.76
CA ALA A 105 6.70 0.88 -5.58
C ALA A 105 5.34 0.89 -4.87
N ARG A 106 5.31 0.67 -3.55
CA ARG A 106 4.08 0.78 -2.74
C ARG A 106 3.53 2.20 -2.72
N VAL A 107 4.39 3.21 -2.60
CA VAL A 107 3.98 4.62 -2.65
C VAL A 107 3.39 4.94 -4.02
N VAL A 108 4.07 4.56 -5.11
CA VAL A 108 3.56 4.78 -6.47
C VAL A 108 2.21 4.08 -6.67
N LYS A 109 2.04 2.86 -6.16
CA LYS A 109 0.77 2.13 -6.21
C LYS A 109 -0.33 2.87 -5.44
N ARG A 110 -0.06 3.38 -4.25
CA ARG A 110 -1.02 4.16 -3.44
C ARG A 110 -1.45 5.42 -4.19
N ASN A 111 -0.47 6.20 -4.68
CA ASN A 111 -0.75 7.42 -5.44
C ASN A 111 -1.62 7.10 -6.66
N ARG A 112 -1.31 6.03 -7.41
CA ARG A 112 -2.11 5.60 -8.56
C ARG A 112 -3.55 5.23 -8.18
N GLN A 113 -3.76 4.61 -7.02
CA GLN A 113 -5.09 4.30 -6.50
C GLN A 113 -5.86 5.57 -6.13
N GLU A 114 -5.21 6.55 -5.48
CA GLU A 114 -5.80 7.85 -5.16
C GLU A 114 -6.18 8.62 -6.43
N TYR A 115 -5.27 8.72 -7.41
CA TYR A 115 -5.59 9.30 -8.71
C TYR A 115 -6.77 8.58 -9.39
N SER A 116 -6.84 7.26 -9.31
CA SER A 116 -7.96 6.50 -9.89
C SER A 116 -9.29 6.80 -9.20
N LYS A 117 -9.30 7.12 -7.90
CA LYS A 117 -10.51 7.54 -7.18
C LYS A 117 -10.95 8.93 -7.63
N VAL A 118 -10.03 9.89 -7.63
CA VAL A 118 -10.31 11.27 -8.07
C VAL A 118 -10.80 11.29 -9.53
N VAL A 119 -10.21 10.49 -10.41
CA VAL A 119 -10.67 10.38 -11.80
C VAL A 119 -12.09 9.84 -11.90
N LYS A 120 -12.48 8.88 -11.04
CA LYS A 120 -13.87 8.39 -11.02
C LYS A 120 -14.83 9.48 -10.57
N GLU A 121 -14.51 10.18 -9.49
CA GLU A 121 -15.31 11.32 -8.99
C GLU A 121 -15.44 12.43 -10.05
N ILE A 122 -14.36 12.76 -10.76
CA ILE A 122 -14.38 13.73 -11.85
C ILE A 122 -15.27 13.26 -13.00
N ASN A 123 -15.25 11.96 -13.35
CA ASN A 123 -16.07 11.42 -14.43
C ASN A 123 -17.56 11.31 -14.08
N GLU A 124 -17.93 11.33 -12.79
CA GLU A 124 -19.32 11.42 -12.36
C GLU A 124 -19.91 12.82 -12.63
N ILE A 125 -19.05 13.84 -12.65
CA ILE A 125 -19.45 15.21 -12.97
C ILE A 125 -19.55 15.36 -14.49
N PRO A 126 -20.63 15.97 -15.04
CA PRO A 126 -20.75 16.17 -16.48
C PRO A 126 -19.58 16.99 -17.01
N SER A 127 -19.23 16.74 -18.27
CA SER A 127 -18.15 17.47 -18.91
C SER A 127 -18.42 18.98 -18.85
N ARG A 128 -17.37 19.77 -18.62
CA ARG A 128 -17.49 21.24 -18.53
C ARG A 128 -18.23 21.81 -19.75
N ALA A 129 -18.02 21.25 -20.93
CA ALA A 129 -18.70 21.66 -22.16
C ALA A 129 -20.22 21.41 -22.11
N GLU A 130 -20.64 20.25 -21.60
CA GLU A 130 -22.06 19.91 -21.43
C GLU A 130 -22.72 20.78 -20.38
N ALA A 131 -22.05 21.00 -19.23
CA ALA A 131 -22.54 21.90 -18.19
C ALA A 131 -22.69 23.35 -18.71
N THR A 132 -21.75 23.86 -19.51
CA THR A 132 -21.87 25.19 -20.12
C THR A 132 -23.00 25.28 -21.13
N LYS A 133 -23.26 24.22 -21.88
CA LYS A 133 -24.37 24.15 -22.83
C LYS A 133 -25.71 24.17 -22.09
N ASN A 134 -25.87 23.32 -21.07
CA ASN A 134 -27.08 23.28 -20.23
C ASN A 134 -27.32 24.63 -19.55
N LEU A 135 -26.27 25.30 -19.06
CA LEU A 135 -26.38 26.65 -18.50
C LEU A 135 -26.86 27.68 -19.53
N SER A 136 -26.40 27.60 -20.78
CA SER A 136 -26.88 28.47 -21.85
C SER A 136 -28.35 28.22 -22.14
N GLU A 137 -28.76 26.96 -22.28
CA GLU A 137 -30.15 26.59 -22.55
C GLU A 137 -31.10 27.04 -21.42
N ILE A 138 -30.70 26.87 -20.16
CA ILE A 138 -31.49 27.32 -19.00
C ILE A 138 -31.58 28.85 -18.98
N ARG A 139 -30.51 29.57 -19.32
CA ARG A 139 -30.53 31.04 -19.42
C ARG A 139 -31.48 31.52 -20.51
N ASP A 140 -31.44 30.91 -21.68
CA ASP A 140 -32.32 31.25 -22.79
C ASP A 140 -33.79 30.95 -22.44
N GLU A 141 -34.07 29.84 -21.74
CA GLU A 141 -35.41 29.56 -21.25
C GLU A 141 -35.87 30.57 -20.19
N LEU A 142 -34.99 30.95 -19.26
CA LEU A 142 -35.30 31.95 -18.25
C LEU A 142 -35.66 33.30 -18.87
N GLU A 143 -34.87 33.76 -19.85
CA GLU A 143 -35.13 35.01 -20.57
C GLU A 143 -36.46 34.96 -21.33
N ARG A 144 -36.75 33.84 -22.00
CA ARG A 144 -38.04 33.61 -22.67
C ARG A 144 -39.22 33.67 -21.70
N ARG A 145 -39.10 33.04 -20.53
CA ARG A 145 -40.15 33.06 -19.49
C ARG A 145 -40.33 34.47 -18.93
N HIS A 146 -39.24 35.20 -18.72
CA HIS A 146 -39.30 36.57 -18.24
C HIS A 146 -40.01 37.51 -19.23
N GLU A 147 -39.73 37.40 -20.53
CA GLU A 147 -40.43 38.17 -21.55
C GLU A 147 -41.93 37.79 -21.62
N GLN A 148 -42.26 36.50 -21.52
CA GLN A 148 -43.65 36.05 -21.45
C GLN A 148 -44.38 36.62 -20.22
N GLN A 149 -43.73 36.61 -19.06
CA GLN A 149 -44.27 37.20 -17.84
C GLN A 149 -44.55 38.69 -18.04
N LYS A 150 -43.59 39.44 -18.59
CA LYS A 150 -43.73 40.87 -18.86
C LYS A 150 -44.90 41.18 -19.81
N VAL A 151 -45.10 40.38 -20.85
CA VAL A 151 -46.25 40.51 -21.77
C VAL A 151 -47.57 40.25 -21.04
N LEU A 152 -47.62 39.22 -20.17
CA LEU A 152 -48.81 38.90 -19.40
C LEU A 152 -49.13 40.00 -18.37
N GLU A 153 -48.13 40.54 -17.68
CA GLU A 153 -48.28 41.67 -16.76
C GLU A 153 -48.82 42.91 -17.47
N SER A 154 -48.29 43.24 -18.66
CA SER A 154 -48.83 44.33 -19.48
C SER A 154 -50.30 44.12 -19.83
N ARG A 155 -50.67 42.90 -20.28
CA ARG A 155 -52.08 42.57 -20.61
C ARG A 155 -52.99 42.65 -19.38
N LEU A 156 -52.52 42.20 -18.23
CA LEU A 156 -53.26 42.28 -16.97
C LEU A 156 -53.49 43.74 -16.59
N ASN A 157 -52.46 44.58 -16.70
CA ASN A 157 -52.58 46.01 -16.46
C ASN A 157 -53.59 46.68 -17.41
N ASP A 158 -53.58 46.34 -18.70
CA ASP A 158 -54.58 46.83 -19.65
C ASP A 158 -56.00 46.41 -19.26
N ARG A 159 -56.19 45.15 -18.83
CA ARG A 159 -57.49 44.69 -18.31
C ARG A 159 -57.91 45.43 -17.04
N ARG A 160 -56.97 45.71 -16.13
CA ARG A 160 -57.22 46.51 -14.92
C ARG A 160 -57.65 47.93 -15.29
N ASN A 161 -57.00 48.56 -16.27
CA ASN A 161 -57.38 49.88 -16.78
C ASN A 161 -58.75 49.88 -17.45
N GLN A 162 -59.07 48.83 -18.24
CA GLN A 162 -60.38 48.65 -18.86
C GLN A 162 -61.48 48.52 -17.80
N LEU A 163 -61.25 47.72 -16.76
CA LEU A 163 -62.18 47.55 -15.63
C LEU A 163 -62.35 48.84 -14.84
N GLN A 164 -61.28 49.59 -14.59
CA GLN A 164 -61.35 50.91 -13.96
C GLN A 164 -62.19 51.88 -14.80
N THR A 165 -61.96 51.92 -16.11
CA THR A 165 -62.76 52.74 -17.04
C THR A 165 -64.23 52.33 -17.00
N LEU A 166 -64.53 51.03 -17.04
CA LEU A 166 -65.89 50.50 -16.94
C LEU A 166 -66.54 50.85 -15.59
N ASN A 167 -65.80 50.78 -14.48
CA ASN A 167 -66.28 51.21 -13.17
C ASN A 167 -66.62 52.71 -13.15
N ILE A 168 -65.81 53.55 -13.79
CA ILE A 168 -66.10 54.99 -13.93
C ILE A 168 -67.37 55.20 -14.76
N VAL A 169 -67.53 54.50 -15.88
CA VAL A 169 -68.73 54.58 -16.73
C VAL A 169 -69.97 54.10 -15.97
N LEU A 170 -69.88 53.00 -15.21
CA LEU A 170 -70.97 52.50 -14.38
C LEU A 170 -71.32 53.47 -13.25
N ALA A 171 -70.33 54.08 -12.60
CA ALA A 171 -70.56 55.10 -11.58
C ALA A 171 -71.28 56.32 -12.18
N ASN A 172 -70.86 56.76 -13.37
CA ASN A 172 -71.53 57.84 -14.10
C ASN A 172 -72.94 57.45 -14.54
N MET A 173 -73.16 56.23 -15.04
CA MET A 173 -74.50 55.74 -15.40
C MET A 173 -75.40 55.63 -14.17
N ARG A 174 -74.89 55.15 -13.03
CA ARG A 174 -75.63 55.15 -11.76
C ARG A 174 -76.02 56.57 -11.39
N ARG A 175 -75.10 57.52 -11.52
CA ARG A 175 -75.37 58.95 -11.29
C ARG A 175 -76.46 59.49 -12.23
N PHE A 176 -76.41 59.18 -13.52
CA PHE A 176 -77.47 59.54 -14.47
C PHE A 176 -78.82 58.90 -14.11
N CYS A 177 -78.84 57.61 -13.76
CA CYS A 177 -80.06 56.93 -13.32
C CYS A 177 -80.62 57.50 -12.01
N THR A 178 -79.77 57.95 -11.07
CA THR A 178 -80.22 58.64 -9.86
C THR A 178 -80.70 60.07 -10.16
N GLU A 179 -80.06 60.78 -11.09
CA GLU A 179 -80.48 62.11 -11.53
C GLU A 179 -81.82 62.07 -12.31
N ASP A 180 -82.13 60.99 -13.03
CA ASP A 180 -83.45 60.77 -13.68
C ASP A 180 -84.56 60.36 -12.68
N ILE A 181 -84.20 59.85 -11.49
CA ILE A 181 -85.15 59.54 -10.41
C ILE A 181 -85.46 60.78 -9.56
N GLU A 182 -84.64 61.84 -9.64
CA GLU A 182 -84.82 63.09 -8.87
C GLU A 182 -85.96 64.01 -9.36
N SER A 183 -86.83 63.55 -10.27
CA SER A 183 -88.14 64.19 -10.53
C SER A 183 -89.31 63.66 -9.68
N ASN A 184 -89.07 62.89 -8.62
CA ASN A 184 -90.11 62.64 -7.61
C ASN A 184 -89.51 62.31 -6.22
N PRO A 185 -89.79 63.06 -5.15
CA PRO A 185 -89.27 62.76 -3.83
C PRO A 185 -90.15 61.73 -3.13
N ALA A 186 -89.59 60.58 -2.79
CA ALA A 186 -90.12 59.73 -1.72
C ALA A 186 -88.99 58.90 -1.10
N GLU A 187 -88.78 59.19 0.18
CA GLU A 187 -87.88 58.53 1.14
C GLU A 187 -88.09 57.01 1.17
N ASN A 188 -87.02 56.23 1.38
CA ASN A 188 -87.05 55.17 2.40
C ASN A 188 -85.64 54.68 2.79
N SER A 189 -85.30 54.98 4.05
CA SER A 189 -84.58 54.17 5.06
C SER A 189 -83.87 52.86 4.64
N GLY A 190 -82.62 52.72 5.09
CA GLY A 190 -81.94 51.41 5.18
C GLY A 190 -80.49 51.47 5.70
N SER A 191 -80.33 51.64 7.01
CA SER A 191 -79.31 51.12 7.95
C SER A 191 -78.02 50.47 7.39
N ILE A 192 -76.83 50.98 7.76
CA ILE A 192 -75.97 50.57 8.90
C ILE A 192 -75.18 49.26 8.63
N GLU A 193 -73.86 49.44 8.58
CA GLU A 193 -72.72 48.60 9.02
C GLU A 193 -72.55 47.16 8.50
N ASN A 194 -71.30 46.84 8.14
CA ASN A 194 -70.55 45.60 8.38
C ASN A 194 -69.07 45.99 8.14
N GLU A 195 -68.28 46.22 9.19
CA GLU A 195 -67.52 45.22 9.96
C GLU A 195 -66.36 44.62 9.16
N ASP A 196 -65.17 45.11 9.52
CA ASP A 196 -63.89 44.41 9.73
C ASP A 196 -63.76 42.98 9.17
N ASP A 197 -62.83 42.80 8.24
CA ASP A 197 -62.08 41.55 8.08
C ASP A 197 -60.59 41.89 8.26
N GLU A 198 -60.13 41.74 9.50
CA GLU A 198 -58.70 41.58 9.81
C GLU A 198 -58.26 40.19 9.31
N GLU A 199 -57.55 40.12 8.19
CA GLU A 199 -56.81 38.91 7.84
C GLU A 199 -55.47 38.89 8.61
N GLU A 200 -55.33 37.84 9.42
CA GLU A 200 -54.23 37.54 10.32
C GLU A 200 -52.88 37.45 9.56
N ASP A 201 -51.89 38.19 10.05
CA ASP A 201 -50.48 37.97 9.72
C ASP A 201 -50.04 36.58 10.22
N GLU A 202 -50.01 35.58 9.33
CA GLU A 202 -49.27 34.35 9.56
C GLU A 202 -47.76 34.66 9.67
N LYS A 203 -47.25 34.67 10.90
CA LYS A 203 -45.81 34.61 11.17
C LYS A 203 -45.23 33.31 10.61
N ILE A 204 -44.60 33.39 9.45
CA ILE A 204 -43.65 32.38 8.99
C ILE A 204 -42.45 32.40 9.94
N VAL A 205 -42.31 31.30 10.68
CA VAL A 205 -41.12 30.97 11.47
C VAL A 205 -39.96 30.81 10.48
N VAL A 206 -39.00 31.73 10.54
CA VAL A 206 -37.69 31.58 9.88
C VAL A 206 -36.95 30.51 10.66
N ASP A 207 -36.92 29.29 10.09
CA ASP A 207 -36.07 28.22 10.60
C ASP A 207 -34.61 28.58 10.26
N GLU A 208 -33.89 28.96 11.31
CA GLU A 208 -32.49 29.35 11.27
C GLU A 208 -31.66 28.09 11.01
N TRP A 209 -31.07 28.01 9.81
CA TRP A 209 -30.12 26.96 9.47
C TRP A 209 -28.90 27.10 10.39
N ARG A 210 -28.80 26.20 11.38
CA ARG A 210 -27.58 25.96 12.14
C ARG A 210 -26.52 25.39 11.21
N ASP A 211 -25.60 26.24 10.79
CA ASP A 211 -24.27 25.83 10.32
C ASP A 211 -23.45 25.31 11.52
N ASP A 212 -23.67 24.05 11.89
CA ASP A 212 -22.75 23.29 12.74
C ASP A 212 -22.32 22.05 11.96
N ASP A 213 -21.33 22.20 11.08
CA ASP A 213 -20.42 21.11 10.67
C ASP A 213 -19.25 21.66 9.82
N VAL A 214 -18.39 22.49 10.44
CA VAL A 214 -17.00 22.66 9.98
C VAL A 214 -16.08 22.65 11.20
N GLN A 215 -15.84 21.48 11.78
CA GLN A 215 -14.66 21.21 12.59
C GLN A 215 -14.40 19.71 12.74
N SER A 216 -14.02 19.06 11.63
CA SER A 216 -13.36 17.75 11.67
C SER A 216 -12.38 17.56 10.52
N MET A 217 -11.45 18.49 10.36
CA MET A 217 -10.24 18.27 9.55
C MET A 217 -9.00 18.95 10.15
N GLU A 218 -8.71 18.66 11.42
CA GLU A 218 -7.35 18.82 11.97
C GLU A 218 -7.06 17.69 12.96
N THR A 219 -6.81 16.49 12.44
CA THR A 219 -5.77 15.56 12.95
C THR A 219 -5.83 14.24 12.17
N ILE A 220 -4.80 13.99 11.37
CA ILE A 220 -4.03 12.75 11.13
C ILE A 220 -3.32 12.87 9.78
#